data_AF-A0A7S1YVC0-F1
#
_entry.id   AF-A0A7S1YVC0-F1
#
_cell.length_a   1.000
_cell.length_b   1.000
_cell.length_c   1.000
_cell.angle_alpha   90.00
_cell.angle_beta   90.00
_cell.angle_gamma   90.00
#
_symmetry.space_group_name_H-M   'P 1'
#
loop_
_entity.id
_entity.type
_entity.pdbx_description
1 polymer ?
#
loop_
_entity_poly.entity_id
_entity_poly.type
_entity_poly.pdbx_seq_one_letter_code
_entity_poly.pdbx_strand_id
1 'polypeptide(L)'
;GLAHTTQHKSKIGIIFSYTFFFLGFTYALIGWIDAWYFGNGIYESCNLNWKGYHGGTGRFVLQEGDEERAASGYWVDVAAWAQFISFFVVVFPALDVLSAFPINAFILGNSMRDMMIMMTRNNKNDTRTTNQEANNCNHTDNNGNNNYNNDDDNTTLHSGDNEQPQLVVVPNKQMTIFYRAMAAIPPIIGAFFVRDLGIVTDYSGLTGLAIAFCFPPLLYIASDYKMKQHPSFCTRRTVYERFGSSSVVHAKIMLLFGLILIVYCFCLLTFGS
;
A
#
# COMPACT_ATOMS: atom_id res chain seq x y z
N GLY A 1 -7.72 9.68 2.73
CA GLY A 1 -8.68 10.20 1.75
C GLY A 1 -10.12 9.82 2.08
N LEU A 2 -10.46 8.53 2.08
CA LEU A 2 -11.85 8.06 2.14
C LEU A 2 -12.54 8.13 3.52
N ALA A 3 -11.78 8.18 4.61
CA ALA A 3 -12.31 8.29 5.98
C ALA A 3 -12.63 9.73 6.42
N HIS A 4 -12.38 10.73 5.56
CA HIS A 4 -12.52 12.15 5.92
C HIS A 4 -13.98 12.63 5.88
N THR A 5 -14.84 12.01 5.07
CA THR A 5 -16.22 12.45 4.83
C THR A 5 -17.25 11.86 5.79
N THR A 6 -16.89 10.88 6.61
CA THR A 6 -17.84 10.33 7.59
C THR A 6 -17.87 11.20 8.84
N GLN A 7 -19.01 11.86 9.08
CA GLN A 7 -19.25 12.71 10.27
C GLN A 7 -19.03 11.96 11.60
N HIS A 8 -19.11 10.63 11.61
CA HIS A 8 -18.93 9.81 12.81
C HIS A 8 -17.72 8.87 12.70
N LYS A 9 -16.56 9.38 13.16
CA LYS A 9 -15.27 8.64 13.20
C LYS A 9 -15.31 7.35 14.03
N SER A 10 -16.26 7.20 14.97
CA SER A 10 -16.40 5.98 15.80
C SER A 10 -16.94 4.76 15.04
N LYS A 11 -17.74 4.97 13.97
CA LYS A 11 -18.37 3.89 13.21
C LYS A 11 -17.41 3.23 12.21
N ILE A 12 -16.34 3.93 11.84
CA ILE A 12 -15.35 3.47 10.85
C ILE A 12 -14.74 2.13 11.25
N GLY A 13 -14.33 1.97 12.51
CA GLY A 13 -13.72 0.73 12.97
C GLY A 13 -14.66 -0.48 12.96
N ILE A 14 -15.97 -0.24 13.10
CA ILE A 14 -16.98 -1.30 13.01
C ILE A 14 -17.17 -1.72 11.55
N ILE A 15 -17.28 -0.74 10.63
CA ILE A 15 -17.40 -1.01 9.19
C ILE A 15 -16.20 -1.82 8.69
N PHE A 16 -14.97 -1.39 9.02
CA PHE A 16 -13.77 -2.13 8.66
C PHE A 16 -13.79 -3.57 9.20
N SER A 17 -14.19 -3.76 10.45
CA SER A 17 -14.27 -5.11 11.04
C SER A 17 -15.24 -6.01 10.29
N TYR A 18 -16.43 -5.50 9.91
CA TYR A 18 -17.38 -6.25 9.11
C TYR A 18 -16.85 -6.55 7.72
N THR A 19 -16.21 -5.58 7.06
CA THR A 19 -15.61 -5.79 5.74
C THR A 19 -14.54 -6.86 5.76
N PHE A 20 -13.62 -6.85 6.75
CA PHE A 20 -12.59 -7.88 6.88
C PHE A 20 -13.19 -9.26 7.16
N PHE A 21 -14.17 -9.35 8.07
CA PHE A 21 -14.83 -10.61 8.37
C PHE A 21 -15.56 -11.17 7.14
N PHE A 22 -16.33 -10.33 6.44
CA PHE A 22 -17.05 -10.73 5.25
C PHE A 22 -16.10 -11.17 4.14
N LEU A 23 -15.04 -10.40 3.86
CA LEU A 23 -14.01 -10.79 2.89
C LEU A 23 -13.38 -12.13 3.27
N GLY A 24 -12.88 -12.26 4.50
CA GLY A 24 -12.25 -13.51 4.95
C GLY A 24 -13.18 -14.71 4.81
N PHE A 25 -14.45 -14.56 5.18
CA PHE A 25 -15.46 -15.59 5.02
C PHE A 25 -15.71 -15.95 3.55
N THR A 26 -15.90 -14.96 2.67
CA THR A 26 -16.14 -15.20 1.24
C THR A 26 -14.94 -15.85 0.56
N TYR A 27 -13.71 -15.40 0.85
CA TYR A 27 -12.50 -16.02 0.31
C TYR A 27 -12.32 -17.46 0.78
N ALA A 28 -12.58 -17.74 2.06
CA ALA A 28 -12.53 -19.11 2.59
C ALA A 28 -13.59 -20.01 1.95
N LEU A 29 -14.81 -19.50 1.72
CA LEU A 29 -15.89 -20.22 1.07
C LEU A 29 -15.55 -20.55 -0.39
N ILE A 30 -15.02 -19.59 -1.15
CA ILE A 30 -14.57 -19.81 -2.53
C ILE A 30 -13.48 -20.87 -2.58
N GLY A 31 -12.44 -20.73 -1.74
CA GLY A 31 -11.36 -21.71 -1.67
C GLY A 31 -11.83 -23.11 -1.29
N TRP A 32 -12.82 -23.22 -0.39
CA TRP A 32 -13.41 -24.50 -0.03
C TRP A 32 -14.20 -25.14 -1.18
N ILE A 33 -15.02 -24.35 -1.90
CA ILE A 33 -15.79 -24.84 -3.06
C ILE A 33 -14.85 -25.29 -4.18
N ASP A 34 -13.82 -24.50 -4.50
CA ASP A 34 -12.85 -24.84 -5.53
C ASP A 34 -12.05 -26.10 -5.17
N ALA A 35 -11.62 -26.22 -3.91
CA ALA A 35 -10.96 -27.42 -3.40
C ALA A 35 -11.84 -28.67 -3.50
N TRP A 36 -13.13 -28.52 -3.19
CA TRP A 36 -14.09 -29.61 -3.29
C TRP A 36 -14.39 -30.01 -4.74
N TYR A 37 -14.47 -29.05 -5.67
CA TYR A 37 -14.83 -29.29 -7.07
C TYR A 37 -13.66 -29.79 -7.93
N PHE A 38 -12.49 -29.15 -7.85
CA PHE A 38 -11.32 -29.47 -8.68
C PHE A 38 -10.37 -30.50 -8.04
N GLY A 39 -10.52 -30.77 -6.74
CA GLY A 39 -9.68 -31.71 -6.01
C GLY A 39 -8.19 -31.33 -6.03
N ASN A 40 -7.32 -32.29 -6.32
CA ASN A 40 -5.85 -32.09 -6.29
C ASN A 40 -5.28 -31.40 -7.54
N GLY A 41 -6.10 -31.13 -8.56
CA GLY A 41 -5.66 -30.60 -9.86
C GLY A 41 -5.74 -29.08 -9.99
N ILE A 42 -5.70 -28.34 -8.88
CA ILE A 42 -5.89 -26.89 -8.87
C ILE A 42 -4.63 -26.19 -9.37
N TYR A 43 -4.74 -25.45 -10.47
CA TYR A 43 -3.72 -24.50 -10.88
C TYR A 43 -3.60 -23.36 -9.85
N GLU A 44 -2.42 -22.75 -9.76
CA GLU A 44 -2.13 -21.61 -8.86
C GLU A 44 -3.15 -20.47 -8.95
N SER A 45 -3.72 -20.27 -10.14
CA SER A 45 -4.83 -19.34 -10.35
C SER A 45 -6.10 -20.11 -10.65
N CYS A 46 -7.09 -20.01 -9.76
CA CYS A 46 -8.36 -20.74 -9.86
C CYS A 46 -9.08 -20.52 -11.19
N ASN A 47 -8.97 -19.33 -11.80
CA ASN A 47 -9.61 -19.03 -13.09
C ASN A 47 -9.06 -19.92 -14.23
N LEU A 48 -7.82 -20.39 -14.17
CA LEU A 48 -7.25 -21.27 -15.20
C LEU A 48 -7.87 -22.66 -15.20
N ASN A 49 -8.38 -23.13 -14.06
CA ASN A 49 -9.13 -24.39 -13.97
C ASN A 49 -10.39 -24.37 -14.83
N TRP A 50 -10.92 -23.18 -15.13
CA TRP A 50 -12.12 -22.98 -15.96
C TRP A 50 -11.84 -22.96 -17.46
N LYS A 51 -10.58 -23.05 -17.91
CA LYS A 51 -10.22 -23.10 -19.33
C LYS A 51 -10.88 -24.28 -20.07
N GLY A 52 -11.08 -25.40 -19.36
CA GLY A 52 -11.74 -26.59 -19.90
C GLY A 52 -13.25 -26.67 -19.64
N TYR A 53 -13.88 -25.59 -19.14
CA TYR A 53 -15.29 -25.63 -18.77
C TYR A 53 -16.18 -25.85 -20.00
N HIS A 54 -16.93 -26.95 -19.99
CA HIS A 54 -17.79 -27.37 -21.10
C HIS A 54 -19.28 -27.49 -20.70
N GLY A 55 -19.62 -27.27 -19.43
CA GLY A 55 -21.00 -27.24 -18.95
C GLY A 55 -21.79 -28.54 -19.16
N GLY A 56 -21.11 -29.69 -19.29
CA GLY A 56 -21.73 -30.97 -19.63
C GLY A 56 -22.13 -31.11 -21.10
N THR A 57 -21.69 -30.20 -21.97
CA THR A 57 -21.93 -30.23 -23.41
C THR A 57 -20.65 -30.59 -24.18
N GLY A 58 -20.82 -30.93 -25.45
CA GLY A 58 -19.70 -31.32 -26.33
C GLY A 58 -19.28 -32.78 -26.19
N ARG A 59 -18.34 -33.17 -27.04
CA ARG A 59 -17.72 -34.50 -27.07
C ARG A 59 -16.24 -34.37 -26.76
N PHE A 60 -15.76 -35.19 -25.83
CA PHE A 60 -14.32 -35.28 -25.56
C PHE A 60 -13.64 -36.05 -26.70
N VAL A 61 -12.69 -35.40 -27.35
CA VAL A 61 -11.85 -35.99 -28.39
C VAL A 61 -10.45 -36.13 -27.82
N LEU A 62 -9.95 -37.37 -27.78
CA LEU A 62 -8.57 -37.66 -27.42
C LEU A 62 -7.66 -37.12 -28.52
N GLN A 63 -6.57 -36.48 -28.13
CA GLN A 63 -5.59 -36.00 -29.07
C GLN A 63 -4.85 -37.20 -29.68
N GLU A 64 -5.14 -37.50 -30.93
CA GLU A 64 -4.56 -38.62 -31.67
C GLU A 64 -3.09 -38.29 -32.00
N GLY A 65 -2.14 -39.00 -31.38
CA GLY A 65 -0.70 -38.84 -31.63
C GLY A 65 0.22 -38.84 -30.39
N ASP A 66 -0.32 -38.70 -29.18
CA ASP A 66 0.47 -38.77 -27.92
C ASP A 66 0.06 -40.01 -27.11
N GLU A 67 0.44 -41.21 -27.57
CA GLU A 67 0.14 -42.50 -26.92
C GLU A 67 0.67 -42.60 -25.47
N GLU A 68 1.62 -41.74 -25.07
CA GLU A 68 2.23 -41.78 -23.75
C GLU A 68 1.55 -40.86 -22.71
N ARG A 69 0.61 -39.99 -23.13
CA ARG A 69 -0.15 -39.10 -22.22
C ARG A 69 -1.65 -39.23 -22.46
N ALA A 70 -2.22 -40.34 -22.01
CA ALA A 70 -3.66 -40.66 -22.03
C ALA A 70 -4.59 -39.67 -21.26
N ALA A 71 -4.09 -38.51 -20.82
CA ALA A 71 -4.83 -37.51 -20.05
C ALA A 71 -5.01 -36.15 -20.78
N SER A 72 -4.45 -35.96 -21.97
CA SER A 72 -4.59 -34.72 -22.75
C SER A 72 -5.62 -34.89 -23.87
N GLY A 73 -6.86 -34.43 -23.65
CA GLY A 73 -7.87 -34.32 -24.69
C GLY A 73 -8.59 -32.98 -24.64
N TYR A 74 -9.32 -32.66 -25.70
CA TYR A 74 -10.05 -31.40 -25.81
C TYR A 74 -11.53 -31.65 -26.11
N TRP A 75 -12.38 -30.72 -25.66
CA TRP A 75 -13.82 -30.79 -25.91
C TRP A 75 -14.15 -30.10 -27.23
N VAL A 76 -14.86 -30.81 -28.11
CA VAL A 76 -15.38 -30.29 -29.39
C VAL A 76 -16.91 -30.17 -29.27
N ASP A 77 -17.53 -29.29 -30.05
CA ASP A 77 -18.99 -29.06 -30.06
C ASP A 77 -19.56 -28.60 -28.70
N VAL A 78 -18.74 -27.89 -27.91
CA VAL A 78 -19.19 -27.27 -26.66
C VAL A 78 -20.19 -26.16 -26.96
N ALA A 79 -21.28 -26.10 -26.21
CA ALA A 79 -22.30 -25.07 -26.38
C ALA A 79 -21.71 -23.67 -26.19
N ALA A 80 -22.17 -22.71 -27.01
CA ALA A 80 -21.64 -21.35 -27.04
C ALA A 80 -21.71 -20.64 -25.67
N TRP A 81 -22.75 -20.91 -24.86
CA TRP A 81 -22.87 -20.33 -23.52
C TRP A 81 -21.77 -20.82 -22.57
N ALA A 82 -21.36 -22.08 -22.67
CA ALA A 82 -20.31 -22.64 -21.83
C ALA A 82 -18.93 -22.10 -22.22
N GLN A 83 -18.68 -21.95 -23.54
CA GLN A 83 -17.48 -21.28 -24.05
C GLN A 83 -17.42 -19.82 -23.60
N PHE A 84 -18.56 -19.10 -23.61
CA PHE A 84 -18.63 -17.73 -23.14
C PHE A 84 -18.30 -17.60 -21.65
N ILE A 85 -18.85 -18.48 -20.80
CA ILE A 85 -18.54 -18.50 -19.36
C ILE A 85 -17.06 -18.78 -19.12
N SER A 86 -16.50 -19.81 -19.78
CA SER A 86 -15.07 -20.15 -19.68
C SER A 86 -14.20 -18.95 -20.07
N PHE A 87 -14.49 -18.33 -21.22
CA PHE A 87 -13.78 -17.15 -21.70
C PHE A 87 -13.88 -15.99 -20.71
N PHE A 88 -15.08 -15.69 -20.22
CA PHE A 88 -15.31 -14.60 -19.29
C PHE A 88 -14.53 -14.81 -17.99
N VAL A 89 -14.62 -15.99 -17.36
CA VAL A 89 -13.92 -16.29 -16.10
C VAL A 89 -12.40 -16.22 -16.26
N VAL A 90 -11.87 -16.71 -17.38
CA VAL A 90 -10.41 -16.70 -17.63
C VAL A 90 -9.91 -15.29 -17.95
N VAL A 91 -10.61 -14.53 -18.80
CA VAL A 91 -10.14 -13.24 -19.34
C VAL A 91 -10.49 -12.05 -18.46
N PHE A 92 -11.60 -12.10 -17.72
CA PHE A 92 -12.07 -10.97 -16.91
C PHE A 92 -11.04 -10.48 -15.90
N PRO A 93 -10.34 -11.33 -15.12
CA PRO A 93 -9.31 -10.86 -14.20
C PRO A 93 -8.17 -10.10 -14.90
N ALA A 94 -7.78 -10.53 -16.11
CA ALA A 94 -6.75 -9.84 -16.88
C ALA A 94 -7.22 -8.46 -17.37
N LEU A 95 -8.49 -8.34 -17.77
CA LEU A 95 -9.08 -7.05 -18.15
C LEU A 95 -9.24 -6.10 -16.96
N ASP A 96 -9.62 -6.63 -15.80
CA ASP A 96 -9.72 -5.87 -14.55
C ASP A 96 -8.35 -5.27 -14.18
N VAL A 97 -7.31 -6.11 -14.15
CA VAL A 97 -5.93 -5.68 -13.88
C VAL A 97 -5.45 -4.65 -14.92
N LEU A 98 -5.73 -4.87 -16.21
CA LEU A 98 -5.36 -3.94 -17.28
C LEU A 98 -5.99 -2.55 -17.07
N SER A 99 -7.22 -2.51 -16.58
CA SER A 99 -7.94 -1.26 -16.30
C SER A 99 -7.46 -0.55 -15.03
N ALA A 100 -7.10 -1.31 -13.99
CA ALA A 100 -6.64 -0.78 -12.71
C ALA A 100 -5.17 -0.31 -12.76
N PHE A 101 -4.33 -0.94 -13.58
CA PHE A 101 -2.90 -0.67 -13.64
C PHE A 101 -2.54 0.80 -13.93
N PRO A 102 -3.12 1.48 -14.93
CA PRO A 102 -2.81 2.89 -15.19
C PRO A 102 -3.16 3.81 -14.02
N ILE A 103 -4.25 3.51 -13.31
CA ILE A 103 -4.69 4.28 -12.14
C ILE A 103 -3.68 4.13 -11.00
N ASN A 104 -3.23 2.90 -10.72
CA ASN A 104 -2.24 2.62 -9.69
C ASN A 104 -0.89 3.28 -10.01
N ALA A 105 -0.43 3.19 -11.25
CA ALA A 105 0.80 3.86 -11.71
C ALA A 105 0.69 5.39 -11.59
N PHE A 106 -0.47 5.96 -11.92
CA PHE A 106 -0.74 7.39 -11.77
C PHE A 106 -0.67 7.85 -10.32
N ILE A 107 -1.31 7.11 -9.40
CA ILE A 107 -1.32 7.43 -7.97
C ILE A 107 0.10 7.36 -7.40
N LEU A 108 0.80 6.25 -7.67
CA LEU A 108 2.17 6.05 -7.21
C LEU A 108 3.11 7.15 -7.73
N GLY A 109 3.03 7.46 -9.02
CA GLY A 109 3.85 8.51 -9.63
C GLY A 109 3.61 9.90 -9.02
N ASN A 110 2.37 10.24 -8.67
CA ASN A 110 2.07 11.49 -7.98
C ASN A 110 2.61 11.50 -6.54
N SER A 111 2.46 10.40 -5.79
CA SER A 111 3.01 10.29 -4.43
C SER A 111 4.54 10.41 -4.40
N MET A 112 5.24 9.77 -5.33
CA MET A 112 6.70 9.88 -5.46
C MET A 112 7.14 11.31 -5.76
N ARG A 113 6.45 11.98 -6.70
CA ARG A 113 6.73 13.38 -7.04
C ARG A 113 6.56 14.29 -5.82
N ASP A 114 5.47 14.14 -5.09
CA ASP A 114 5.16 15.01 -3.96
C ASP A 114 6.17 14.81 -2.81
N MET A 115 6.59 13.57 -2.56
CA MET A 115 7.68 13.26 -1.64
C MET A 115 8.98 13.96 -2.04
N MET A 116 9.35 13.91 -3.32
CA MET A 116 10.57 14.55 -3.81
C MET A 116 10.53 16.07 -3.65
N ILE A 117 9.40 16.69 -3.94
CA ILE A 117 9.21 18.14 -3.75
C ILE A 117 9.37 18.51 -2.28
N MET A 118 8.78 17.72 -1.36
CA MET A 118 8.91 17.94 0.08
C MET A 118 10.36 17.83 0.55
N MET A 119 11.10 16.79 0.12
CA MET A 119 12.51 16.62 0.46
C MET A 119 13.37 17.78 -0.06
N THR A 120 13.11 18.24 -1.28
CA THR A 120 13.82 19.38 -1.89
C THR A 120 13.55 20.69 -1.14
N ARG A 121 12.33 20.87 -0.61
CA ARG A 121 11.97 22.03 0.20
C ARG A 121 12.66 22.02 1.55
N ASN A 122 12.67 20.88 2.25
CA ASN A 122 13.33 20.76 3.55
C ASN A 122 14.81 21.10 3.44
N ASN A 123 15.51 20.56 2.43
CA ASN A 123 16.92 20.84 2.21
C ASN A 123 17.21 22.35 1.97
N LYS A 124 16.34 23.03 1.20
CA LYS A 124 16.46 24.48 0.99
C LYS A 124 16.20 25.31 2.25
N ASN A 125 15.30 24.86 3.11
CA ASN A 125 15.01 25.54 4.36
C ASN A 125 16.17 25.41 5.35
N ASP A 126 16.77 24.21 5.46
CA ASP A 126 17.96 23.98 6.29
C ASP A 126 19.15 24.85 5.83
N THR A 127 19.34 24.97 4.51
CA THR A 127 20.39 25.84 3.95
C THR A 127 20.15 27.32 4.28
N ARG A 128 18.88 27.76 4.38
CA ARG A 128 18.54 29.15 4.71
C ARG A 128 18.74 29.44 6.19
N THR A 129 18.36 28.54 7.10
CA THR A 129 18.61 28.71 8.53
C THR A 129 20.10 28.75 8.84
N THR A 130 20.92 27.87 8.24
CA THR A 130 22.37 27.92 8.44
C THR A 130 22.99 29.24 7.95
N ASN A 131 22.56 29.76 6.80
CA ASN A 131 23.08 31.04 6.30
C ASN A 131 22.60 32.24 7.12
N GLN A 132 21.40 32.17 7.71
CA GLN A 132 20.86 33.24 8.55
C GLN A 132 21.53 33.25 9.94
N GLU A 133 21.83 32.08 10.50
CA GLU A 133 22.65 31.94 11.72
C GLU A 133 24.08 32.43 11.49
N ALA A 134 24.71 32.06 10.36
CA ALA A 134 26.05 32.51 10.01
C ALA A 134 26.15 34.04 9.83
N ASN A 135 25.11 34.68 9.28
CA ASN A 135 25.08 36.14 9.13
C ASN A 135 24.78 36.87 10.44
N ASN A 136 24.02 36.28 11.37
CA ASN A 136 23.75 36.89 12.68
C ASN A 136 24.97 36.83 13.62
N CYS A 137 25.84 35.83 13.49
CA CYS A 137 27.08 35.74 14.25
C CYS A 137 28.15 36.76 13.81
N ASN A 138 28.00 37.40 12.65
CA ASN A 138 28.92 38.44 12.17
C ASN A 138 28.51 39.86 12.59
N HIS A 139 27.42 40.04 13.33
CA HIS A 139 26.91 41.35 13.72
C HIS A 139 26.97 41.65 15.22
N THR A 140 27.82 40.97 15.98
CA THR A 140 27.94 41.16 17.45
C THR A 140 29.17 41.95 17.91
N ASP A 141 29.89 42.62 17.01
CA ASP A 141 30.98 43.55 17.38
C ASP A 141 30.74 44.93 16.73
N ASN A 142 29.86 45.74 17.34
CA ASN A 142 29.88 47.22 17.39
C ASN A 142 28.45 47.76 17.57
N ASN A 143 27.93 47.74 18.80
CA ASN A 143 27.17 48.90 19.28
C ASN A 143 27.04 48.91 20.81
N GLY A 144 28.05 49.46 21.48
CA GLY A 144 27.85 50.02 22.80
C GLY A 144 27.26 51.42 22.66
N ASN A 145 25.95 51.57 22.84
CA ASN A 145 25.37 52.78 23.45
C ASN A 145 23.86 52.65 23.72
N ASN A 146 23.51 52.86 24.98
CA ASN A 146 22.34 53.57 25.54
C ASN A 146 20.98 53.39 24.85
N ASN A 147 19.98 52.86 25.55
CA ASN A 147 19.19 53.65 26.52
C ASN A 147 18.07 52.76 27.10
N TYR A 148 17.97 52.75 28.43
CA TYR A 148 16.77 52.34 29.14
C TYR A 148 15.75 53.47 29.05
N ASN A 149 14.57 53.20 28.50
CA ASN A 149 13.28 53.86 28.76
C ASN A 149 12.22 52.87 28.25
N ASN A 150 11.48 52.21 29.15
CA ASN A 150 10.20 52.62 29.70
C ASN A 150 9.03 52.56 28.69
N ASP A 151 7.97 51.95 29.19
CA ASP A 151 6.56 52.16 28.88
C ASP A 151 5.85 51.21 27.89
N ASP A 152 4.88 50.52 28.49
CA ASP A 152 3.52 50.27 28.05
C ASP A 152 3.19 49.07 27.15
N ASP A 153 2.65 48.05 27.83
CA ASP A 153 1.37 47.39 27.53
C ASP A 153 0.70 47.77 26.21
N ASN A 154 0.82 46.88 25.22
CA ASN A 154 -0.32 46.51 24.38
C ASN A 154 -0.03 45.20 23.64
N THR A 155 -0.28 44.07 24.32
CA THR A 155 -0.29 42.74 23.68
C THR A 155 -1.68 42.46 23.13
N THR A 156 -2.06 43.16 22.05
CA THR A 156 -3.16 42.71 21.19
C THR A 156 -2.67 41.53 20.36
N LEU A 157 -3.06 40.34 20.80
CA LEU A 157 -2.94 39.06 20.11
C LEU A 157 -3.77 39.09 18.81
N HIS A 158 -3.24 39.75 17.78
CA HIS A 158 -3.58 39.41 16.40
C HIS A 158 -2.73 38.20 16.03
N SER A 159 -3.30 36.99 16.19
CA SER A 159 -2.99 35.86 15.33
C SER A 159 -3.35 36.25 13.91
N GLY A 160 -2.48 37.04 13.28
CA GLY A 160 -2.41 37.11 11.84
C GLY A 160 -1.88 35.75 11.41
N ASP A 161 -2.80 34.88 11.01
CA ASP A 161 -2.51 33.73 10.18
C ASP A 161 -1.84 34.28 8.92
N ASN A 162 -0.52 34.43 8.98
CA ASN A 162 0.35 34.55 7.82
C ASN A 162 0.25 33.21 7.10
N GLU A 163 -0.88 32.97 6.43
CA GLU A 163 -0.98 32.07 5.30
C GLU A 163 0.04 32.58 4.29
N GLN A 164 1.27 32.10 4.42
CA GLN A 164 2.26 32.24 3.37
C GLN A 164 1.56 31.79 2.09
N PRO A 165 1.53 32.62 1.03
CA PRO A 165 0.89 32.25 -0.21
C PRO A 165 1.50 30.92 -0.61
N GLN A 166 0.70 29.85 -0.55
CA GLN A 166 1.16 28.53 -0.94
C GLN A 166 1.63 28.69 -2.36
N LEU A 167 2.95 28.67 -2.53
CA LEU A 167 3.58 28.88 -3.82
C LEU A 167 3.06 27.73 -4.69
N VAL A 168 2.09 28.05 -5.54
CA VAL A 168 1.49 27.11 -6.49
C VAL A 168 2.63 26.74 -7.41
N VAL A 169 3.36 25.70 -7.04
CA VAL A 169 4.39 25.10 -7.87
C VAL A 169 3.63 24.55 -9.05
N VAL A 170 3.61 25.29 -10.15
CA VAL A 170 3.00 24.85 -11.40
C VAL A 170 3.75 23.56 -11.77
N PRO A 171 3.09 22.39 -11.69
CA PRO A 171 3.80 21.13 -11.84
C PRO A 171 4.32 21.05 -13.27
N ASN A 172 5.64 20.93 -13.42
CA ASN A 172 6.23 20.70 -14.73
C ASN A 172 5.66 19.36 -15.26
N LYS A 173 4.96 19.43 -16.40
CA LYS A 173 4.31 18.27 -17.03
C LYS A 173 5.32 17.15 -17.31
N GLN A 174 6.56 17.51 -17.66
CA GLN A 174 7.63 16.55 -17.95
C GLN A 174 8.04 15.75 -16.71
N MET A 175 8.20 16.41 -15.56
CA MET A 175 8.52 15.73 -14.29
C MET A 175 7.40 14.75 -13.90
N THR A 176 6.14 15.15 -14.13
CA THR A 176 5.00 14.28 -13.83
C THR A 176 4.97 13.04 -14.72
N ILE A 177 5.27 13.18 -16.01
CA ILE A 177 5.37 12.03 -16.93
C ILE A 177 6.53 11.12 -16.53
N PHE A 178 7.68 11.70 -16.18
CA PHE A 178 8.87 10.96 -15.75
C PHE A 178 8.59 10.06 -14.54
N TYR A 179 7.97 10.60 -13.47
CA TYR A 179 7.64 9.80 -12.28
C TYR A 179 6.59 8.73 -12.55
N ARG A 180 5.64 8.98 -13.45
CA ARG A 180 4.66 7.96 -13.87
C ARG A 180 5.31 6.85 -14.68
N ALA A 181 6.24 7.19 -15.57
CA ALA A 181 7.02 6.21 -16.31
C ALA A 181 7.87 5.35 -15.36
N MET A 182 8.57 5.97 -14.40
CA MET A 182 9.33 5.24 -13.39
C MET A 182 8.48 4.30 -12.54
N ALA A 183 7.22 4.64 -12.26
CA ALA A 183 6.30 3.77 -11.55
C ALA A 183 5.78 2.61 -12.42
N ALA A 184 5.61 2.82 -13.73
CA ALA A 184 5.06 1.82 -14.66
C ALA A 184 6.11 0.87 -15.24
N ILE A 185 7.38 1.28 -15.33
CA ILE A 185 8.45 0.50 -15.93
C ILE A 185 8.76 -0.80 -15.16
N PRO A 186 8.90 -0.81 -13.82
CA PRO A 186 9.29 -2.03 -13.09
C PRO A 186 8.31 -3.19 -13.27
N PRO A 187 6.98 -3.00 -13.20
CA PRO A 187 6.02 -4.07 -13.50
C PRO A 187 6.15 -4.61 -14.94
N ILE A 188 6.38 -3.75 -15.93
CA ILE A 188 6.55 -4.15 -17.33
C ILE A 188 7.81 -5.00 -17.49
N ILE A 189 8.93 -4.56 -16.91
CA ILE A 189 10.19 -5.31 -16.93
C ILE A 189 10.02 -6.64 -16.18
N GLY A 190 9.41 -6.62 -15.00
CA GLY A 190 9.14 -7.80 -14.18
C GLY A 190 8.33 -8.86 -14.94
N ALA A 191 7.33 -8.44 -15.72
CA ALA A 191 6.52 -9.34 -16.54
C ALA A 191 7.30 -10.08 -17.64
N PHE A 192 8.45 -9.55 -18.09
CA PHE A 192 9.31 -10.27 -19.04
C PHE A 192 10.11 -11.40 -18.38
N PHE A 193 10.46 -11.25 -17.10
CA PHE A 193 11.33 -12.18 -16.38
C PHE A 193 10.55 -13.20 -15.56
N VAL A 194 9.41 -12.83 -14.99
CA VAL A 194 8.61 -13.70 -14.13
C VAL A 194 7.29 -13.99 -14.82
N ARG A 195 7.14 -15.22 -15.33
CA ARG A 195 5.91 -15.71 -15.97
C ARG A 195 5.03 -16.50 -15.03
N ASP A 196 5.58 -16.89 -13.89
CA ASP A 196 4.91 -17.65 -12.86
C ASP A 196 4.17 -16.68 -11.91
N LEU A 197 2.85 -16.74 -11.96
CA LEU A 197 1.99 -15.85 -11.17
C LEU A 197 2.02 -16.23 -9.69
N GLY A 198 2.20 -17.53 -9.37
CA GLY A 198 2.36 -18.01 -8.01
C GLY A 198 3.54 -17.36 -7.33
N ILE A 199 4.71 -17.40 -7.97
CA ILE A 199 5.94 -16.78 -7.45
C ILE A 199 5.72 -15.27 -7.18
N VAL A 200 5.15 -14.54 -8.13
CA VAL A 200 4.89 -13.10 -7.96
C VAL A 200 3.95 -12.86 -6.79
N THR A 201 2.87 -13.64 -6.71
CA THR A 201 1.85 -13.51 -5.67
C THR A 201 2.45 -13.80 -4.30
N ASP A 202 3.29 -14.82 -4.16
CA ASP A 202 3.95 -15.19 -2.90
C ASP A 202 4.88 -14.08 -2.39
N TYR A 203 5.73 -13.52 -3.25
CA TYR A 203 6.59 -12.40 -2.88
C TYR A 203 5.78 -11.12 -2.58
N SER A 204 4.69 -10.89 -3.31
CA SER A 204 3.78 -9.78 -3.02
C SER A 204 3.09 -9.96 -1.67
N GLY A 205 2.70 -11.19 -1.32
CA GLY A 205 2.12 -11.56 -0.04
C GLY A 205 3.11 -11.35 1.11
N LEU A 206 4.36 -11.76 0.92
CA LEU A 206 5.46 -11.49 1.86
C LEU A 206 5.64 -9.98 2.11
N THR A 207 5.63 -9.18 1.04
CA THR A 207 5.72 -7.72 1.13
C THR A 207 4.50 -7.13 1.84
N GLY A 208 3.31 -7.62 1.55
CA GLY A 208 2.06 -7.23 2.21
C GLY A 208 2.09 -7.53 3.71
N LEU A 209 2.58 -8.69 4.11
CA LEU A 209 2.79 -9.07 5.51
C LEU A 209 3.79 -8.13 6.19
N ALA A 210 4.90 -7.80 5.54
CA ALA A 210 5.86 -6.83 6.06
C ALA A 210 5.23 -5.46 6.27
N ILE A 211 4.44 -4.97 5.32
CA ILE A 211 3.75 -3.69 5.46
C ILE A 211 2.72 -3.75 6.59
N ALA A 212 1.91 -4.80 6.66
CA ALA A 212 0.81 -4.93 7.63
C ALA A 212 1.30 -5.11 9.08
N PHE A 213 2.39 -5.86 9.30
CA PHE A 213 2.86 -6.19 10.64
C PHE A 213 4.05 -5.36 11.11
N CYS A 214 4.85 -4.76 10.23
CA CYS A 214 5.96 -3.90 10.64
C CYS A 214 5.53 -2.44 10.75
N PHE A 215 4.90 -1.87 9.73
CA PHE A 215 4.68 -0.41 9.70
C PHE A 215 3.75 0.11 10.81
N PRO A 216 2.56 -0.47 11.07
CA PRO A 216 1.69 0.05 12.12
C PRO A 216 2.33 -0.01 13.52
N PRO A 217 2.98 -1.10 13.94
CA PRO A 217 3.71 -1.12 15.22
C PRO A 217 4.91 -0.16 15.27
N LEU A 218 5.70 -0.03 14.19
CA LEU A 218 6.81 0.93 14.16
C LEU A 218 6.30 2.37 14.30
N LEU A 219 5.23 2.72 13.58
CA LEU A 219 4.61 4.04 13.67
C LEU A 219 4.06 4.31 15.07
N TYR A 220 3.46 3.30 15.72
CA TYR A 220 2.98 3.42 17.08
C TYR A 220 4.12 3.69 18.07
N ILE A 221 5.23 2.92 17.99
CA ILE A 221 6.40 3.08 18.87
C ILE A 221 7.06 4.45 18.64
N ALA A 222 7.24 4.87 17.39
CA ALA A 222 7.81 6.17 17.05
C ALA A 222 6.92 7.34 17.52
N SER A 223 5.60 7.18 17.44
CA SER A 223 4.63 8.15 17.95
C SER A 223 4.71 8.26 19.46
N ASP A 224 4.73 7.14 20.20
CA ASP A 224 4.88 7.13 21.66
C ASP A 224 6.20 7.79 22.10
N TYR A 225 7.29 7.52 21.37
CA TYR A 225 8.59 8.16 21.64
C TYR A 225 8.53 9.67 21.47
N LYS A 226 7.92 10.19 20.39
CA LYS A 226 7.75 11.63 20.18
C LYS A 226 6.82 12.28 21.21
N MET A 227 5.75 11.59 21.64
CA MET A 227 4.87 12.11 22.68
C MET A 227 5.60 12.30 24.00
N LYS A 228 6.52 11.39 24.37
CA LYS A 228 7.34 11.51 25.58
C LYS A 228 8.30 12.69 25.56
N GLN A 229 8.69 13.17 24.38
CA GLN A 229 9.58 14.33 24.23
C GLN A 229 8.86 15.68 24.38
N HIS A 230 7.54 15.72 24.26
CA HIS A 230 6.75 16.95 24.36
C HIS A 230 5.79 16.89 25.57
N PRO A 231 6.27 17.15 26.80
CA PRO A 231 5.47 17.07 28.03
C PRO A 231 4.30 18.08 28.09
N SER A 232 4.24 19.03 27.16
CA SER A 232 3.12 19.98 27.02
C SER A 232 1.80 19.33 26.58
N PHE A 233 1.85 18.14 25.96
CA PHE A 233 0.67 17.38 25.54
C PHE A 233 0.24 16.38 26.64
N CYS A 234 0.00 16.87 27.85
CA CYS A 234 -0.27 16.05 29.04
C CYS A 234 -1.69 15.46 29.15
N THR A 235 -2.51 15.49 28.10
CA THR A 235 -3.88 14.98 28.22
C THR A 235 -4.35 14.21 27.00
N ARG A 236 -4.94 13.05 27.33
CA ARG A 236 -6.01 12.30 26.64
C ARG A 236 -5.58 11.35 25.52
N ARG A 237 -5.56 10.06 25.90
CA ARG A 237 -6.31 8.98 25.24
C ARG A 237 -6.79 9.39 23.86
N THR A 238 -6.02 9.08 22.83
CA THR A 238 -6.46 9.42 21.48
C THR A 238 -7.77 8.65 21.24
N VAL A 239 -8.74 9.26 20.55
CA VAL A 239 -10.07 8.64 20.27
C VAL A 239 -9.93 7.29 19.53
N TYR A 240 -8.72 6.99 19.05
CA TYR A 240 -8.34 5.78 18.32
C TYR A 240 -7.69 4.69 19.20
N GLU A 241 -7.45 4.92 20.49
CA GLU A 241 -6.98 3.87 21.42
C GLU A 241 -8.08 2.84 21.68
N ARG A 242 -8.05 1.73 20.93
CA ARG A 242 -8.77 0.49 21.28
C ARG A 242 -7.90 -0.41 22.16
N PHE A 243 -8.54 -1.38 22.81
CA PHE A 243 -7.98 -2.33 23.80
C PHE A 243 -6.62 -2.96 23.44
N GLY A 244 -6.31 -3.15 22.14
CA GLY A 244 -5.02 -3.70 21.68
C GLY A 244 -3.85 -2.71 21.65
N SER A 245 -4.11 -1.41 21.77
CA SER A 245 -3.13 -0.32 21.63
C SER A 245 -2.79 0.35 22.97
N SER A 246 -3.20 -0.22 24.11
CA SER A 246 -2.99 0.42 25.41
C SER A 246 -1.59 0.22 25.99
N SER A 247 -0.78 -0.67 25.40
CA SER A 247 0.58 -0.90 25.87
C SER A 247 1.57 -1.01 24.72
N VAL A 248 2.71 -0.37 24.88
CA VAL A 248 3.90 -0.50 24.01
C VAL A 248 4.36 -1.96 23.87
N VAL A 249 4.08 -2.80 24.86
CA VAL A 249 4.40 -4.23 24.86
C VAL A 249 3.69 -4.96 23.70
N HIS A 250 2.39 -4.74 23.52
CA HIS A 250 1.61 -5.35 22.43
C HIS A 250 2.17 -4.97 21.04
N ALA A 251 2.54 -3.70 20.84
CA ALA A 251 3.16 -3.27 19.57
C ALA A 251 4.50 -3.97 19.32
N LYS A 252 5.36 -4.09 20.35
CA LYS A 252 6.63 -4.82 20.24
C LYS A 252 6.43 -6.31 19.93
N ILE A 253 5.43 -6.96 20.55
CA ILE A 253 5.09 -8.36 20.29
C ILE A 253 4.61 -8.53 18.84
N MET A 254 3.72 -7.67 18.35
CA MET A 254 3.25 -7.71 16.96
C MET A 254 4.38 -7.52 15.95
N LEU A 255 5.29 -6.59 16.23
CA LEU A 255 6.48 -6.35 15.39
C LEU A 255 7.39 -7.58 15.37
N LEU A 256 7.68 -8.16 16.53
CA LEU A 256 8.50 -9.38 16.63
C LEU A 256 7.85 -10.55 15.90
N PHE A 257 6.56 -10.78 16.11
CA PHE A 257 5.80 -11.80 15.40
C PHE A 257 5.85 -11.59 13.88
N GLY A 258 5.64 -10.36 13.41
CA GLY A 258 5.76 -10.00 11.99
C GLY A 258 7.14 -10.31 11.41
N LEU A 259 8.22 -9.94 12.12
CA LEU A 259 9.59 -10.23 11.67
C LEU A 259 9.87 -11.74 11.61
N ILE A 260 9.45 -12.50 12.62
CA ILE A 260 9.60 -13.96 12.62
C ILE A 260 8.86 -14.57 11.43
N LEU A 261 7.63 -14.14 11.19
CA LEU A 261 6.79 -14.64 10.09
C LEU A 261 7.39 -14.31 8.72
N ILE A 262 7.94 -13.10 8.54
CA ILE A 262 8.64 -12.71 7.32
C ILE A 262 9.87 -13.59 7.08
N VAL A 263 10.72 -13.78 8.10
CA VAL A 263 11.90 -14.64 7.98
C VAL A 263 11.50 -16.08 7.68
N TYR A 264 10.47 -16.60 8.36
CA TYR A 264 9.95 -17.94 8.12
C TYR A 264 9.44 -18.11 6.69
N CYS A 265 8.57 -17.20 6.21
CA CYS A 265 8.04 -17.24 4.86
C CYS A 265 9.15 -17.05 3.81
N PHE A 266 10.12 -16.18 4.05
CA PHE A 266 11.26 -15.99 3.16
C PHE A 266 12.12 -17.25 3.05
N CYS A 267 12.43 -17.90 4.17
CA CYS A 267 13.15 -19.17 4.18
C CYS A 267 12.35 -20.25 3.46
N LEU A 268 11.04 -20.35 3.70
CA LEU A 268 10.17 -21.31 3.03
C LEU A 268 10.13 -21.09 1.51
N LEU A 269 10.06 -19.84 1.06
CA LEU A 269 10.07 -19.50 -0.37
C LEU A 269 11.44 -19.69 -1.02
N THR A 270 12.54 -19.53 -0.29
CA THR A 270 13.90 -19.65 -0.84
C THR A 270 14.39 -21.10 -0.87
N PHE A 271 14.00 -21.91 0.12
CA PHE A 271 14.47 -23.28 0.27
C PHE A 271 13.42 -24.35 -0.06
N GLY A 272 12.15 -23.97 -0.17
CA GLY A 272 11.03 -24.86 -0.50
C GLY A 272 10.68 -24.90 -1.98
N SER A 273 11.14 -23.94 -2.78
CA SER A 273 11.06 -23.92 -4.25
C SER A 273 12.22 -24.66 -4.89
#